data_AF-A0A3A9J9K1-F1
#
_entry.id   AF-A0A3A9J9K1-F1
#
_cell.length_a   1.000
_cell.length_b   1.000
_cell.length_c   1.000
_cell.angle_alpha   90.00
_cell.angle_beta   90.00
_cell.angle_gamma   90.00
#
_symmetry.space_group_name_H-M   'P 1'
#
loop_
_entity.id
_entity.type
_entity.pdbx_description
1 polymer ?
#
loop_
_entity_poly.entity_id
_entity_poly.type
_entity_poly.pdbx_seq_one_letter_code
_entity_poly.pdbx_strand_id
1 'polypeptide(L)' 'MIQNKAKAESASPTDSAELEAEVAYMAKRHRVSPAIIREIIRRAGSSERGAVERELQKGKARR' A
#
# COMPACT_ATOMS: atom_id res chain seq x y z
N MET A 1 -8.73 -23.09 9.99
CA MET A 1 -7.57 -22.17 9.82
C MET A 1 -7.89 -21.28 8.63
N ILE A 2 -8.18 -19.99 8.86
CA ILE A 2 -8.65 -19.08 7.81
C ILE A 2 -7.44 -18.63 6.99
N GLN A 3 -7.28 -19.19 5.79
CA GLN A 3 -6.36 -18.66 4.79
C GLN A 3 -7.00 -17.43 4.16
N ASN A 4 -6.62 -16.24 4.62
CA ASN A 4 -6.97 -14.99 3.96
C ASN A 4 -6.06 -14.82 2.74
N LYS A 5 -6.31 -15.62 1.69
CA LYS A 5 -5.67 -15.49 0.38
C LYS A 5 -6.63 -14.67 -0.50
N ALA A 6 -6.77 -13.38 -0.17
CA ALA A 6 -7.46 -12.45 -1.04
C ALA A 6 -6.61 -12.31 -2.32
N LYS A 7 -7.01 -13.09 -3.33
CA LYS A 7 -6.83 -12.87 -4.76
C LYS A 7 -5.58 -12.09 -5.15
N ALA A 8 -4.52 -12.86 -5.42
CA ALA A 8 -3.68 -12.58 -6.58
C ALA A 8 -4.55 -12.81 -7.83
N GLU A 9 -5.42 -11.85 -8.13
CA GLU A 9 -6.12 -11.81 -9.41
C GLU A 9 -5.24 -10.97 -10.33
N SER A 10 -4.50 -11.68 -11.19
CA SER A 10 -3.91 -11.22 -12.45
C SER A 10 -3.62 -9.73 -12.50
N ALA A 11 -2.48 -9.29 -11.95
CA ALA A 11 -2.00 -7.93 -12.10
C ALA A 11 -1.78 -7.66 -13.60
N SER A 12 -2.79 -7.09 -14.23
CA SER A 12 -2.67 -6.58 -15.57
C SER A 12 -1.72 -5.37 -15.53
N PRO A 13 -1.01 -5.05 -16.62
CA PRO A 13 -0.13 -3.87 -16.66
C PRO A 13 -0.88 -2.57 -16.29
N THR A 14 -2.20 -2.52 -16.51
CA THR A 14 -3.09 -1.44 -16.10
C THR A 14 -3.21 -1.33 -14.57
N ASP A 15 -3.44 -2.44 -13.86
CA ASP A 15 -3.55 -2.46 -12.39
C ASP A 15 -2.26 -1.98 -11.71
N SER A 16 -1.12 -2.29 -12.32
CA SER A 16 0.19 -1.84 -11.83
C SER A 16 0.39 -0.34 -11.99
N ALA A 17 -0.07 0.25 -13.10
CA ALA A 17 0.02 1.69 -13.33
C ALA A 17 -0.92 2.47 -12.41
N GLU A 18 -2.13 1.97 -12.18
CA GLU A 18 -3.10 2.54 -11.23
C GLU A 18 -2.58 2.46 -9.79
N LEU A 19 -1.98 1.33 -9.41
CA LEU A 19 -1.34 1.17 -8.11
C LEU A 19 -0.20 2.17 -7.91
N GLU A 20 0.66 2.35 -8.91
CA GLU A 20 1.77 3.30 -8.83
C GLU A 20 1.29 4.76 -8.78
N ALA A 21 0.18 5.09 -9.45
CA ALA A 21 -0.48 6.39 -9.33
C ALA A 21 -1.02 6.61 -7.91
N GLU A 22 -1.67 5.60 -7.30
CA GLU A 22 -2.16 5.67 -5.92
C GLU A 22 -1.00 5.80 -4.93
N VAL A 23 0.08 5.03 -5.12
CA VAL A 23 1.32 5.12 -4.32
C VAL A 23 1.89 6.54 -4.35
N ALA A 24 1.99 7.15 -5.54
CA ALA A 24 2.47 8.52 -5.70
C ALA A 24 1.54 9.54 -5.02
N TYR A 25 0.24 9.36 -5.15
CA TYR A 25 -0.76 10.19 -4.49
C TYR A 25 -0.65 10.12 -2.96
N MET A 26 -0.58 8.91 -2.39
CA MET A 26 -0.44 8.71 -0.95
C MET A 26 0.88 9.29 -0.41
N ALA A 27 1.98 9.06 -1.12
CA ALA A 27 3.29 9.61 -0.79
C ALA A 27 3.24 11.14 -0.69
N LYS A 28 2.64 11.80 -1.69
CA LYS A 28 2.43 13.26 -1.70
C LYS A 28 1.54 13.72 -0.56
N ARG A 29 0.38 13.07 -0.36
CA ARG A 29 -0.60 13.43 0.69
C ARG A 29 -0.01 13.35 2.09
N HIS A 30 0.76 12.31 2.38
CA HIS A 30 1.31 12.07 3.71
C HIS A 30 2.73 12.59 3.91
N ARG A 31 3.31 13.22 2.89
CA ARG A 31 4.68 13.76 2.86
C ARG A 31 5.74 12.71 3.21
N VAL A 32 5.64 11.54 2.57
CA VAL A 32 6.57 10.42 2.72
C VAL A 32 7.09 9.98 1.36
N SER A 33 8.17 9.20 1.32
CA SER A 33 8.65 8.66 0.05
C SER A 33 7.70 7.58 -0.48
N PRO A 34 7.55 7.46 -1.82
CA PRO A 34 6.81 6.35 -2.43
C PRO A 34 7.32 4.97 -1.99
N ALA A 35 8.62 4.85 -1.71
CA ALA A 35 9.22 3.60 -1.25
C ALA A 35 8.63 3.10 0.08
N ILE A 36 8.30 4.03 1.00
CA ILE A 36 7.65 3.68 2.27
C ILE A 36 6.26 3.10 2.00
N ILE A 37 5.50 3.71 1.10
CA ILE A 37 4.15 3.23 0.75
C ILE A 37 4.24 1.83 0.11
N ARG A 38 5.14 1.61 -0.85
CA ARG A 38 5.37 0.28 -1.45
C ARG A 38 5.78 -0.76 -0.43
N GLU A 39 6.61 -0.39 0.54
CA GLU A 39 7.00 -1.29 1.62
C GLU A 39 5.83 -1.64 2.54
N ILE A 40 4.97 -0.67 2.87
CA ILE A 40 3.75 -0.92 3.64
C ILE A 40 2.84 -1.88 2.89
N ILE A 41 2.58 -1.64 1.60
CA ILE A 41 1.75 -2.53 0.76
C ILE A 41 2.32 -3.95 0.75
N ARG A 42 3.64 -4.08 0.58
CA ARG A 42 4.34 -5.38 0.61
C ARG A 42 4.19 -6.10 1.95
N ARG A 43 4.31 -5.38 3.07
CA ARG A 43 4.21 -5.94 4.43
C ARG A 43 2.76 -6.28 4.82
N ALA A 44 1.81 -5.44 4.42
CA ALA A 44 0.39 -5.61 4.70
C ALA A 44 -0.27 -6.64 3.78
N GLY A 45 0.30 -6.88 2.60
CA GLY A 45 -0.28 -7.73 1.56
C GLY A 45 -1.55 -7.15 0.93
N SER A 46 -1.79 -5.85 1.12
CA SER A 46 -2.97 -5.14 0.62
C SER A 46 -2.57 -3.74 0.14
N SER A 47 -3.08 -3.36 -1.02
CA SER A 47 -3.02 -1.99 -1.56
C SER A 47 -4.21 -1.14 -1.11
N GLU A 48 -5.10 -1.69 -0.28
CA GLU A 48 -6.25 -0.96 0.21
C GLU A 48 -5.81 0.26 1.02
N ARG A 49 -6.28 1.43 0.58
CA ARG A 49 -5.86 2.72 1.13
C ARG A 49 -6.02 2.82 2.63
N GLY A 50 -7.14 2.35 3.20
CA GLY A 50 -7.37 2.38 4.64
C GLY A 50 -6.35 1.54 5.44
N ALA A 51 -5.96 0.38 4.91
CA ALA A 51 -4.95 -0.48 5.52
C ALA A 51 -3.56 0.18 5.47
N VAL A 52 -3.20 0.74 4.31
CA VAL A 52 -1.92 1.43 4.11
C VAL A 52 -1.81 2.69 4.98
N GLU A 53 -2.86 3.52 5.05
CA GLU A 53 -2.89 4.72 5.89
C GLU A 53 -2.75 4.37 7.39
N ARG A 54 -3.42 3.30 7.85
CA ARG A 54 -3.31 2.84 9.25
C ARG A 54 -1.89 2.42 9.60
N GLU A 55 -1.23 1.64 8.74
CA GLU A 55 0.17 1.24 8.96
C GLU A 55 1.13 2.42 8.88
N LEU A 56 0.87 3.38 7.98
CA LEU A 56 1.66 4.60 7.88
C LEU A 56 1.61 5.44 9.16
N GLN A 57 0.43 5.60 9.77
CA GLN A 57 0.29 6.34 11.03
C GLN A 57 0.98 5.63 12.20
N LYS A 58 0.87 4.29 12.28
CA LYS A 58 1.65 3.51 13.26
C LYS A 58 3.16 3.71 13.10
N GLY A 59 3.64 3.78 11.86
CA GLY A 59 5.05 4.03 11.55
C GLY A 59 5.52 5.43 11.97
N LYS A 60 4.67 6.45 11.80
CA LYS A 60 4.95 7.83 12.26
C LYS A 60 4.97 7.96 13.77
N ALA A 61 4.10 7.26 14.50
CA ALA A 61 4.12 7.29 15.96
C ALA A 61 5.38 6.65 16.59
N ARG A 62 6.12 5.85 15.81
CA ARG A 62 7.34 5.15 16.26
C ARG A 62 8.64 5.87 15.92
N ARG A 63 8.60 6.94 15.12
CA ARG A 63 9.78 7.69 14.64
C ARG A 63 9.65 9.15 15.03
#